data_AF-A0A7L4RC40-F1
#
_entry.id   AF-A0A7L4RC40-F1
#
_cell.length_a   1.000
_cell.length_b   1.000
_cell.length_c   1.000
_cell.angle_alpha   90.00
_cell.angle_beta   90.00
_cell.angle_gamma   90.00
#
_symmetry.space_group_name_H-M   'P 1'
#
loop_
_entity.id
_entity.type
_entity.pdbx_description
1 polymer ?
#
loop_
_entity_poly.entity_id
_entity_poly.type
_entity_poly.pdbx_seq_one_letter_code
_entity_poly.pdbx_strand_id
1 'polypeptide(L)'
;AEFYSQQDCIVKTLEQPRDLQVTKEITQYAPLEGSLENSADILLLVRPDYTIYDEIRKPSDFKTFADLRMAGVGMVGVVHAAKPIDAIQRFIGKVDFGVIPQVIDTIVFVDSGAVSKVYELTMTVRVPHGMREEDLARPLIEVRDFYSKECEFEIYKWGEETVVFPVKAAKAAKREKSRGHDFAEATLQDRLRRMLHCDFEVELEGNRAVLYLPQREIARVIGHKGKGIMQLEKKLGVKLDVRPR
;
A
#
# COMPACT_ATOMS: atom_id res chain seq x y z
N ALA A 1 -8.82 -11.34 -25.02
CA ALA A 1 -9.50 -12.58 -25.45
C ALA A 1 -8.78 -13.21 -26.65
N GLU A 2 -8.78 -12.54 -27.80
CA GLU A 2 -8.16 -13.05 -29.04
C GLU A 2 -6.66 -13.33 -28.91
N PHE A 3 -5.91 -12.51 -28.16
CA PHE A 3 -4.50 -12.76 -27.87
C PHE A 3 -4.25 -14.15 -27.25
N TYR A 4 -5.07 -14.57 -26.29
CA TYR A 4 -4.95 -15.92 -25.68
C TYR A 4 -5.41 -17.01 -26.66
N SER A 5 -6.48 -16.75 -27.42
CA SER A 5 -6.96 -17.69 -28.44
C SER A 5 -5.91 -17.98 -29.52
N GLN A 6 -5.13 -16.95 -29.92
CA GLN A 6 -4.02 -17.08 -30.87
C GLN A 6 -2.83 -17.87 -30.30
N GLN A 7 -2.79 -18.10 -29.00
CA GLN A 7 -1.80 -18.94 -28.31
C GLN A 7 -2.33 -20.36 -28.05
N ASP A 8 -3.33 -20.79 -28.83
CA ASP A 8 -3.99 -22.10 -28.72
C ASP A 8 -4.68 -22.34 -27.36
N CYS A 9 -4.96 -21.28 -26.59
CA CYS A 9 -5.76 -21.39 -25.36
C CYS A 9 -7.26 -21.42 -25.69
N ILE A 10 -8.00 -22.27 -24.97
CA ILE A 10 -9.46 -22.29 -24.99
C ILE A 10 -9.97 -21.10 -24.17
N VAL A 11 -10.51 -20.08 -24.85
CA VAL A 11 -11.02 -18.86 -24.22
C VAL A 11 -12.54 -18.82 -24.27
N LYS A 12 -13.15 -18.44 -23.16
CA LYS A 12 -14.59 -18.16 -23.05
C LYS A 12 -14.82 -16.78 -22.42
N THR A 13 -15.98 -16.18 -22.65
CA THR A 13 -16.36 -14.91 -22.01
C THR A 13 -17.62 -15.07 -21.16
N LEU A 14 -17.72 -14.30 -20.08
CA LEU A 14 -18.90 -14.08 -19.25
C LEU A 14 -19.26 -12.61 -19.32
N GLU A 15 -20.43 -12.29 -19.87
CA GLU A 15 -20.82 -10.91 -20.15
C GLU A 15 -22.34 -10.70 -20.08
N GLN A 16 -22.74 -9.50 -19.66
CA GLN A 16 -24.14 -9.09 -19.56
C GLN A 16 -24.25 -7.56 -19.75
N PRO A 17 -24.69 -7.05 -20.91
CA PRO A 17 -25.05 -7.74 -22.15
C PRO A 17 -23.83 -8.25 -22.95
N ARG A 18 -24.07 -8.88 -24.11
CA ARG A 18 -23.00 -9.38 -24.99
C ARG A 18 -22.43 -8.26 -25.86
N ASP A 19 -21.44 -7.55 -25.33
CA ASP A 19 -20.85 -6.38 -25.98
C ASP A 19 -19.46 -6.66 -26.56
N LEU A 20 -18.78 -7.74 -26.14
CA LEU A 20 -17.45 -8.07 -26.64
C LEU A 20 -17.50 -8.50 -28.11
N GLN A 21 -16.69 -7.84 -28.93
CA GLN A 21 -16.46 -8.21 -30.33
C GLN A 21 -15.27 -9.16 -30.40
N VAL A 22 -15.55 -10.45 -30.61
CA VAL A 22 -14.53 -11.51 -30.63
C VAL A 22 -14.74 -12.46 -31.80
N THR A 23 -13.69 -13.19 -32.19
CA THR A 23 -13.79 -14.25 -33.20
C THR A 23 -14.77 -15.36 -32.79
N LYS A 24 -15.31 -16.07 -33.79
CA LYS A 24 -16.30 -17.15 -33.61
C LYS A 24 -15.79 -18.34 -32.78
N GLU A 25 -14.48 -18.49 -32.66
CA GLU A 25 -13.83 -19.54 -31.87
C GLU A 25 -14.03 -19.30 -30.37
N ILE A 26 -14.19 -18.05 -29.95
CA ILE A 26 -14.40 -17.66 -28.55
C ILE A 26 -15.89 -17.76 -28.23
N THR A 27 -16.24 -18.71 -27.35
CA THR A 27 -17.64 -18.87 -26.93
C THR A 27 -18.02 -17.82 -25.90
N GLN A 28 -19.11 -17.10 -26.16
CA GLN A 28 -19.63 -16.06 -25.28
C GLN A 28 -20.81 -16.56 -24.46
N TYR A 29 -20.72 -16.47 -23.13
CA TYR A 29 -21.78 -16.86 -22.19
C TYR A 29 -22.50 -15.62 -21.67
N ALA A 30 -23.82 -15.65 -21.82
CA ALA A 30 -24.75 -14.69 -21.23
C ALA A 30 -25.44 -15.35 -20.01
N PRO A 31 -26.10 -14.57 -19.13
CA PRO A 31 -26.75 -15.11 -17.94
C PRO A 31 -27.72 -16.26 -18.28
N LEU A 32 -27.48 -17.41 -17.67
CA LEU A 32 -28.34 -18.57 -17.79
C LEU A 32 -29.44 -18.48 -16.74
N GLU A 33 -30.69 -18.55 -17.18
CA GLU A 33 -31.86 -18.31 -16.30
C GLU A 33 -31.79 -16.95 -15.57
N GLY A 34 -31.14 -15.97 -16.19
CA GLY A 34 -30.97 -14.62 -15.63
C GLY A 34 -29.82 -14.49 -14.63
N SER A 35 -29.02 -15.55 -14.39
CA SER A 35 -27.85 -15.51 -13.50
C SER A 35 -26.55 -15.85 -14.22
N LEU A 36 -25.52 -15.04 -13.99
CA LEU A 36 -24.14 -15.35 -14.42
C LEU A 36 -23.52 -16.47 -13.58
N GLU A 37 -23.96 -16.65 -12.33
CA GLU A 37 -23.50 -17.76 -11.47
C GLU A 37 -23.83 -19.11 -12.13
N ASN A 38 -25.05 -19.27 -12.65
CA ASN A 38 -25.46 -20.48 -13.38
C ASN A 38 -24.63 -20.73 -14.64
N SER A 39 -24.15 -19.67 -15.29
CA SER A 39 -23.26 -19.80 -16.45
C SER A 39 -21.86 -20.23 -16.04
N ALA A 40 -21.39 -19.74 -14.88
CA ALA A 40 -20.13 -20.14 -14.30
C ALA A 40 -20.12 -21.61 -13.86
N ASP A 41 -21.25 -22.16 -13.40
CA ASP A 41 -21.37 -23.59 -13.11
C ASP A 41 -21.09 -24.46 -14.34
N ILE A 42 -21.52 -24.02 -15.53
CA ILE A 42 -21.16 -24.71 -16.78
C ILE A 42 -19.65 -24.57 -17.05
N LEU A 43 -19.07 -23.40 -16.79
CA LEU A 43 -17.63 -23.19 -16.97
C LEU A 43 -16.79 -24.04 -16.02
N LEU A 44 -17.28 -24.36 -14.82
CA LEU A 44 -16.64 -25.31 -13.91
C LEU A 44 -16.63 -26.74 -14.47
N LEU A 45 -17.58 -27.11 -15.33
CA LEU A 45 -17.61 -28.42 -15.99
C LEU A 45 -16.67 -28.45 -17.21
N VAL A 46 -16.65 -27.37 -18.00
CA VAL A 46 -15.85 -27.32 -19.24
C VAL A 46 -14.39 -27.01 -18.97
N ARG A 47 -14.09 -26.22 -17.92
CA ARG A 47 -12.76 -25.74 -17.52
C ARG A 47 -11.93 -25.22 -18.70
N PRO A 48 -12.33 -24.07 -19.30
CA PRO A 48 -11.48 -23.43 -20.30
C PRO A 48 -10.14 -23.00 -19.70
N ASP A 49 -9.13 -22.77 -20.55
CA ASP A 49 -7.84 -22.24 -20.10
C ASP A 49 -8.01 -20.82 -19.54
N TYR A 50 -8.82 -19.99 -20.22
CA TYR A 50 -9.12 -18.63 -19.77
C TYR A 50 -10.61 -18.28 -19.89
N THR A 51 -11.11 -17.56 -18.89
CA THR A 51 -12.42 -16.89 -18.92
C THR A 51 -12.24 -15.39 -18.74
N ILE A 52 -12.81 -14.62 -19.68
CA ILE A 52 -12.89 -13.16 -19.62
C ILE A 52 -14.22 -12.78 -18.98
N TYR A 53 -14.19 -12.16 -17.82
CA TYR A 53 -15.37 -11.66 -17.12
C TYR A 53 -15.46 -10.14 -17.34
N ASP A 54 -16.39 -9.74 -18.21
CA ASP A 54 -16.46 -8.38 -18.77
C ASP A 54 -16.88 -7.30 -17.76
N GLU A 55 -17.67 -7.64 -16.75
CA GLU A 55 -17.97 -6.71 -15.65
C GLU A 55 -18.19 -7.47 -14.34
N ILE A 56 -17.32 -7.21 -13.35
CA ILE A 56 -17.49 -7.72 -11.99
C ILE A 56 -18.02 -6.59 -11.13
N ARG A 57 -19.30 -6.68 -10.75
CA ARG A 57 -19.98 -5.58 -10.05
C ARG A 57 -20.63 -6.00 -8.74
N LYS A 58 -21.43 -7.06 -8.77
CA LYS A 58 -22.25 -7.55 -7.66
C LYS A 58 -21.43 -8.48 -6.75
N PRO A 59 -21.81 -8.64 -5.47
CA PRO A 59 -21.14 -9.58 -4.56
C PRO A 59 -21.00 -11.00 -5.12
N SER A 60 -22.03 -11.50 -5.82
CA SER A 60 -22.05 -12.77 -6.55
C SER A 60 -20.89 -12.93 -7.53
N ASP A 61 -20.54 -11.84 -8.22
CA ASP A 61 -19.58 -11.85 -9.33
C ASP A 61 -18.16 -12.06 -8.78
N PHE A 62 -17.85 -11.44 -7.63
CA PHE A 62 -16.56 -11.63 -6.94
C PHE A 62 -16.38 -13.07 -6.47
N LYS A 63 -17.44 -13.68 -5.97
CA LYS A 63 -17.42 -15.08 -5.54
C LYS A 63 -17.27 -16.01 -6.74
N THR A 64 -18.05 -15.78 -7.80
CA THR A 64 -17.96 -16.53 -9.07
C THR A 64 -16.54 -16.47 -9.65
N PHE A 65 -15.95 -15.27 -9.67
CA PHE A 65 -14.58 -15.07 -10.14
C PHE A 65 -13.58 -15.89 -9.31
N ALA A 66 -13.71 -15.84 -7.98
CA ALA A 66 -12.87 -16.60 -7.08
C ALA A 66 -13.02 -18.11 -7.26
N ASP A 67 -14.25 -18.61 -7.37
CA ASP A 67 -14.55 -20.04 -7.53
C ASP A 67 -13.95 -20.60 -8.83
N LEU A 68 -14.13 -19.91 -9.96
CA LEU A 68 -13.50 -20.28 -11.24
C LEU A 68 -11.97 -20.27 -11.15
N ARG A 69 -11.41 -19.22 -10.55
CA ARG A 69 -9.95 -19.09 -10.39
C ARG A 69 -9.35 -20.20 -9.52
N MET A 70 -10.04 -20.56 -8.45
CA MET A 70 -9.65 -21.64 -7.54
C MET A 70 -9.84 -23.02 -8.15
N ALA A 71 -10.77 -23.18 -9.10
CA ALA A 71 -10.93 -24.39 -9.90
C ALA A 71 -9.83 -24.57 -10.97
N GLY A 72 -8.90 -23.62 -11.08
CA GLY A 72 -7.76 -23.66 -12.01
C GLY A 72 -8.03 -22.98 -13.35
N VAL A 73 -9.16 -22.29 -13.52
CA VAL A 73 -9.44 -21.51 -14.73
C VAL A 73 -8.65 -20.20 -14.66
N GLY A 74 -7.94 -19.84 -15.74
CA GLY A 74 -7.31 -18.53 -15.86
C GLY A 74 -8.38 -17.45 -15.94
N MET A 75 -8.32 -16.44 -15.08
CA MET A 75 -9.37 -15.43 -15.02
C MET A 75 -8.84 -14.05 -15.42
N VAL A 76 -9.56 -13.37 -16.29
CA VAL A 76 -9.36 -11.95 -16.59
C VAL A 76 -10.67 -11.23 -16.29
N GLY A 77 -10.67 -10.43 -15.23
CA GLY A 77 -11.86 -9.73 -14.75
C GLY A 77 -11.73 -8.23 -14.91
N VAL A 78 -12.80 -7.57 -15.35
CA VAL A 78 -12.86 -6.11 -15.44
C VAL A 78 -13.65 -5.56 -14.27
N VAL A 79 -13.04 -4.61 -13.56
CA VAL A 79 -13.63 -3.95 -12.39
C VAL A 79 -13.51 -2.44 -12.59
N HIS A 80 -14.64 -1.73 -12.53
CA HIS A 80 -14.62 -0.27 -12.46
C HIS A 80 -14.08 0.19 -11.10
N ALA A 81 -13.02 0.99 -11.14
CA ALA A 81 -12.33 1.52 -9.97
C ALA A 81 -11.70 2.88 -10.31
N ALA A 82 -11.77 3.84 -9.38
CA ALA A 82 -11.12 5.15 -9.55
C ALA A 82 -9.61 5.06 -9.28
N LYS A 83 -9.21 4.20 -8.34
CA LYS A 83 -7.80 3.87 -8.07
C LYS A 83 -7.61 2.36 -8.17
N PRO A 84 -6.42 1.88 -8.55
CA PRO A 84 -6.17 0.44 -8.66
C PRO A 84 -6.37 -0.31 -7.34
N ILE A 85 -6.10 0.34 -6.19
CA ILE A 85 -6.27 -0.25 -4.86
C ILE A 85 -7.75 -0.53 -4.53
N ASP A 86 -8.67 0.26 -5.08
CA ASP A 86 -10.10 0.10 -4.85
C ASP A 86 -10.60 -1.23 -5.43
N ALA A 87 -9.97 -1.72 -6.51
CA ALA A 87 -10.29 -3.02 -7.10
C ALA A 87 -10.06 -4.16 -6.09
N ILE A 88 -8.93 -4.16 -5.35
CA ILE A 88 -8.63 -5.15 -4.31
C ILE A 88 -9.63 -5.04 -3.17
N GLN A 89 -9.91 -3.80 -2.72
CA GLN A 89 -10.85 -3.57 -1.62
C GLN A 89 -12.25 -4.12 -1.89
N ARG A 90 -12.66 -4.22 -3.16
CA ARG A 90 -13.94 -4.84 -3.51
C ARG A 90 -13.95 -6.35 -3.24
N PHE A 91 -12.82 -7.04 -3.32
CA PHE A 91 -12.70 -8.46 -2.94
C PHE A 91 -12.60 -8.67 -1.43
N ILE A 92 -12.13 -7.68 -0.67
CA ILE A 92 -12.05 -7.76 0.80
C ILE A 92 -13.46 -7.94 1.37
N GLY A 93 -13.62 -9.00 2.16
CA GLY A 93 -14.89 -9.40 2.79
C GLY A 93 -15.82 -10.21 1.89
N LYS A 94 -15.45 -10.46 0.63
CA LYS A 94 -16.19 -11.33 -0.32
C LYS A 94 -15.41 -12.62 -0.54
N VAL A 95 -14.08 -12.52 -0.47
CA VAL A 95 -13.13 -13.63 -0.47
C VAL A 95 -12.30 -13.57 0.80
N ASP A 96 -11.90 -14.73 1.31
CA ASP A 96 -11.04 -14.84 2.47
C ASP A 96 -9.70 -14.14 2.23
N PHE A 97 -9.24 -13.38 3.23
CA PHE A 97 -8.01 -12.58 3.13
C PHE A 97 -6.79 -13.40 2.68
N GLY A 98 -6.64 -14.62 3.19
CA GLY A 98 -5.54 -15.52 2.83
C GLY A 98 -5.57 -16.00 1.36
N VAL A 99 -6.75 -15.96 0.74
CA VAL A 99 -7.01 -16.49 -0.60
C VAL A 99 -6.89 -15.38 -1.65
N ILE A 100 -6.99 -14.10 -1.26
CA ILE A 100 -6.95 -12.96 -2.20
C ILE A 100 -5.76 -13.02 -3.16
N PRO A 101 -4.49 -13.23 -2.74
CA PRO A 101 -3.37 -13.27 -3.68
C PRO A 101 -3.36 -14.50 -4.60
N GLN A 102 -4.10 -15.55 -4.26
CA GLN A 102 -4.26 -16.73 -5.14
C GLN A 102 -5.34 -16.49 -6.21
N VAL A 103 -6.34 -15.66 -5.88
CA VAL A 103 -7.41 -15.27 -6.80
C VAL A 103 -6.99 -14.11 -7.70
N ILE A 104 -6.26 -13.14 -7.15
CA ILE A 104 -5.79 -11.94 -7.84
C ILE A 104 -4.30 -11.78 -7.57
N ASP A 105 -3.50 -12.17 -8.53
CA ASP A 105 -2.05 -11.96 -8.50
C ASP A 105 -1.65 -10.66 -9.20
N THR A 106 -2.40 -10.21 -10.21
CA THR A 106 -2.03 -9.07 -11.07
C THR A 106 -3.21 -8.11 -11.27
N ILE A 107 -2.94 -6.80 -11.21
CA ILE A 107 -3.91 -5.74 -11.52
C ILE A 107 -3.33 -4.85 -12.59
N VAL A 108 -4.06 -4.71 -13.70
CA VAL A 108 -3.74 -3.78 -14.78
C VAL A 108 -4.71 -2.63 -14.70
N PHE A 109 -4.20 -1.43 -14.36
CA PHE A 109 -5.00 -0.22 -14.32
C PHE A 109 -4.90 0.51 -15.66
N VAL A 110 -6.08 0.76 -16.25
CA VAL A 110 -6.22 1.46 -17.52
C VAL A 110 -6.81 2.83 -17.23
N ASP A 111 -6.11 3.87 -17.67
CA ASP A 111 -6.57 5.26 -17.60
C ASP A 111 -6.49 5.87 -19.00
N SER A 112 -7.57 6.51 -19.43
CA SER A 112 -7.64 7.21 -20.73
C SER A 112 -7.19 6.36 -21.92
N GLY A 113 -7.50 5.05 -21.89
CA GLY A 113 -7.17 4.09 -22.94
C GLY A 113 -5.73 3.55 -22.91
N ALA A 114 -4.92 3.93 -21.93
CA ALA A 114 -3.55 3.45 -21.77
C ALA A 114 -3.37 2.72 -20.43
N VAL A 115 -2.48 1.71 -20.42
CA VAL A 115 -2.06 1.06 -19.17
C VAL A 115 -1.20 2.05 -18.39
N SER A 116 -1.74 2.56 -17.29
CA SER A 116 -1.08 3.58 -16.46
C SER A 116 -0.32 2.98 -15.28
N LYS A 117 -0.77 1.84 -14.76
CA LYS A 117 -0.11 1.14 -13.64
C LYS A 117 -0.36 -0.36 -13.70
N VAL A 118 0.63 -1.15 -13.30
CA VAL A 118 0.47 -2.59 -13.10
C VAL A 118 0.94 -2.94 -11.69
N TYR A 119 0.09 -3.61 -10.92
CA TYR A 119 0.44 -4.11 -9.59
C TYR A 119 0.50 -5.62 -9.57
N GLU A 120 1.42 -6.14 -8.77
CA GLU A 120 1.46 -7.54 -8.33
C GLU A 120 1.09 -7.62 -6.85
N LEU A 121 0.36 -8.66 -6.47
CA LEU A 121 -0.01 -8.97 -5.09
C LEU A 121 0.80 -10.15 -4.59
N THR A 122 1.35 -10.07 -3.40
CA THR A 122 2.08 -11.18 -2.77
C THR A 122 1.77 -11.26 -1.29
N MET A 123 1.49 -12.47 -0.80
CA MET A 123 1.34 -12.71 0.64
C MET A 123 2.73 -12.87 1.28
N THR A 124 2.96 -12.21 2.40
CA THR A 124 4.17 -12.36 3.21
C THR A 124 3.84 -12.31 4.70
N VAL A 125 4.77 -12.75 5.54
CA VAL A 125 4.67 -12.67 7.01
C VAL A 125 5.77 -11.77 7.52
N ARG A 126 5.41 -10.59 8.04
CA ARG A 126 6.36 -9.59 8.57
C ARG A 126 5.66 -8.64 9.53
N VAL A 127 6.43 -7.74 10.14
CA VAL A 127 5.90 -6.59 10.87
C VAL A 127 5.41 -5.54 9.85
N PRO A 128 4.13 -5.13 9.87
CA PRO A 128 3.59 -4.11 8.97
C PRO A 128 4.26 -2.74 9.15
N HIS A 129 4.29 -1.93 8.09
CA HIS A 129 4.75 -0.55 8.19
C HIS A 129 3.85 0.25 9.13
N GLY A 130 4.47 1.03 10.02
CA GLY A 130 3.77 1.82 11.03
C GLY A 130 3.62 1.14 12.39
N MET A 131 3.97 -0.15 12.50
CA MET A 131 4.08 -0.90 13.75
C MET A 131 5.55 -0.93 14.24
N ARG A 132 5.75 -1.25 15.52
CA ARG A 132 7.09 -1.37 16.14
C ARG A 132 7.58 -2.81 16.01
N GLU A 133 8.90 -3.03 16.12
CA GLU A 133 9.48 -4.39 16.07
C GLU A 133 9.04 -5.29 17.23
N GLU A 134 8.56 -4.70 18.33
CA GLU A 134 7.95 -5.42 19.45
C GLU A 134 6.58 -6.04 19.08
N ASP A 135 5.95 -5.58 17.99
CA ASP A 135 4.72 -6.16 17.47
C ASP A 135 5.00 -7.48 16.74
N LEU A 136 4.21 -8.51 17.04
CA LEU A 136 4.35 -9.82 16.40
C LEU A 136 4.13 -9.74 14.88
N ALA A 137 4.99 -10.44 14.13
CA ALA A 137 4.85 -10.63 12.70
C ALA A 137 3.51 -11.28 12.36
N ARG A 138 2.87 -10.81 11.28
CA ARG A 138 1.55 -11.28 10.87
C ARG A 138 1.48 -11.42 9.35
N PRO A 139 0.54 -12.25 8.83
CA PRO A 139 0.27 -12.30 7.41
C PRO A 139 -0.23 -10.94 6.90
N LEU A 140 0.38 -10.46 5.82
CA LEU A 140 -0.03 -9.27 5.10
C LEU A 140 0.12 -9.47 3.59
N ILE A 141 -0.68 -8.75 2.82
CA ILE A 141 -0.59 -8.70 1.37
C ILE A 141 0.18 -7.44 1.00
N GLU A 142 1.30 -7.60 0.31
CA GLU A 142 2.03 -6.50 -0.30
C GLU A 142 1.48 -6.25 -1.70
N VAL A 143 1.16 -5.00 -2.01
CA VAL A 143 0.82 -4.53 -3.35
C VAL A 143 2.03 -3.79 -3.89
N ARG A 144 2.71 -4.39 -4.86
CA ARG A 144 3.97 -3.91 -5.42
C ARG A 144 3.77 -3.46 -6.86
N ASP A 145 4.43 -2.39 -7.25
CA ASP A 145 4.50 -2.01 -8.66
C ASP A 145 5.25 -3.09 -9.44
N PHE A 146 4.64 -3.59 -10.52
CA PHE A 146 5.14 -4.75 -11.25
C PHE A 146 6.52 -4.53 -11.85
N TYR A 147 6.82 -3.31 -12.31
CA TYR A 147 8.07 -2.98 -12.98
C TYR A 147 9.20 -2.66 -11.99
N SER A 148 8.93 -1.80 -11.00
CA SER A 148 9.93 -1.35 -10.02
C SER A 148 10.08 -2.28 -8.82
N LYS A 149 9.12 -3.20 -8.61
CA LYS A 149 9.03 -4.10 -7.44
C LYS A 149 8.90 -3.37 -6.09
N GLU A 150 8.66 -2.06 -6.12
CA GLU A 150 8.47 -1.24 -4.91
C GLU A 150 7.09 -1.53 -4.30
N CYS A 151 7.06 -1.84 -3.01
CA CYS A 151 5.81 -1.96 -2.25
C CYS A 151 5.18 -0.57 -2.06
N GLU A 152 4.04 -0.36 -2.70
CA GLU A 152 3.30 0.90 -2.61
C GLU A 152 2.21 0.86 -1.53
N PHE A 153 1.61 -0.32 -1.31
CA PHE A 153 0.60 -0.55 -0.28
C PHE A 153 0.82 -1.88 0.46
N GLU A 154 0.43 -1.91 1.73
CA GLU A 154 0.29 -3.12 2.52
C GLU A 154 -1.16 -3.27 2.96
N ILE A 155 -1.69 -4.49 2.90
CA ILE A 155 -3.02 -4.82 3.38
C ILE A 155 -2.87 -5.86 4.48
N TYR A 156 -3.41 -5.60 5.67
CA TYR A 156 -3.32 -6.53 6.79
C TYR A 156 -4.56 -6.44 7.68
N LYS A 157 -4.79 -7.48 8.48
CA LYS A 157 -5.85 -7.48 9.49
C LYS A 157 -5.37 -6.86 10.80
N TRP A 158 -6.22 -6.02 11.39
CA TRP A 158 -6.08 -5.46 12.73
C TRP A 158 -7.35 -5.74 13.52
N GLY A 159 -7.31 -6.77 14.37
CA GLY A 159 -8.53 -7.34 14.95
C GLY A 159 -9.42 -7.91 13.83
N GLU A 160 -10.67 -7.46 13.79
CA GLU A 160 -11.66 -7.83 12.76
C GLU A 160 -11.60 -6.92 11.52
N GLU A 161 -10.89 -5.80 11.59
CA GLU A 161 -10.83 -4.83 10.50
C GLU A 161 -9.68 -5.13 9.54
N THR A 162 -9.89 -4.84 8.25
CA THR A 162 -8.83 -4.92 7.24
C THR A 162 -8.34 -3.51 6.92
N VAL A 163 -7.04 -3.28 7.12
CA VAL A 163 -6.39 -1.98 6.95
C VAL A 163 -5.60 -1.99 5.64
N VAL A 164 -5.71 -0.91 4.87
CA VAL A 164 -4.89 -0.65 3.67
C VAL A 164 -3.95 0.51 3.97
N PHE A 165 -2.65 0.23 4.03
CA PHE A 165 -1.62 1.18 4.44
C PHE A 165 -0.77 1.64 3.24
N PRO A 166 -0.73 2.94 2.89
CA PRO A 166 0.04 3.45 1.76
C PRO A 166 1.51 3.67 2.12
N VAL A 167 2.33 2.62 1.97
CA VAL A 167 3.76 2.60 2.32
C VAL A 167 4.55 3.72 1.62
N LYS A 168 4.32 3.92 0.33
CA LYS A 168 5.08 4.92 -0.46
C LYS A 168 4.80 6.35 -0.02
N ALA A 169 3.53 6.67 0.23
CA ALA A 169 3.13 7.99 0.74
C ALA A 169 3.66 8.23 2.16
N ALA A 170 3.63 7.21 3.03
CA ALA A 170 4.19 7.30 4.37
C ALA A 170 5.72 7.51 4.34
N LYS A 171 6.44 6.82 3.45
CA LYS A 171 7.89 7.03 3.25
C LYS A 171 8.20 8.42 2.71
N ALA A 172 7.41 8.94 1.77
CA ALA A 172 7.56 10.29 1.25
C ALA A 172 7.35 11.35 2.34
N ALA A 173 6.28 11.23 3.13
CA ALA A 173 6.02 12.13 4.26
C ALA A 173 7.11 12.05 5.34
N LYS A 174 7.67 10.85 5.60
CA LYS A 174 8.80 10.68 6.53
C LYS A 174 10.08 11.31 5.97
N ARG A 175 10.34 11.22 4.66
CA ARG A 175 11.48 11.88 3.99
C ARG A 175 11.34 13.40 3.94
N GLU A 176 10.13 13.94 3.77
CA GLU A 176 9.89 15.38 3.86
C GLU A 176 10.06 15.88 5.29
N LYS A 177 9.53 15.14 6.29
CA LYS A 177 9.79 15.44 7.70
C LYS A 177 11.27 15.36 8.03
N SER A 178 11.98 14.31 7.59
CA SER A 178 13.41 14.19 7.86
C SER A 178 14.20 15.33 7.20
N ARG A 179 13.91 15.70 5.95
CA ARG A 179 14.55 16.87 5.31
C ARG A 179 14.25 18.20 6.03
N GLY A 180 13.02 18.38 6.51
CA GLY A 180 12.65 19.53 7.34
C GLY A 180 13.35 19.53 8.70
N HIS A 181 13.49 18.36 9.32
CA HIS A 181 14.26 18.16 10.55
C HIS A 181 15.75 18.38 10.33
N ASP A 182 16.37 17.82 9.28
CA ASP A 182 17.78 17.99 8.94
C ASP A 182 18.12 19.47 8.68
N PHE A 183 17.23 20.19 7.96
CA PHE A 183 17.41 21.62 7.74
C PHE A 183 17.23 22.45 9.01
N ALA A 184 16.24 22.11 9.84
CA ALA A 184 16.00 22.76 11.12
C ALA A 184 17.14 22.47 12.12
N GLU A 185 17.68 21.24 12.12
CA GLU A 185 18.78 20.79 12.98
C GLU A 185 20.07 21.48 12.57
N ALA A 186 20.40 21.51 11.28
CA ALA A 186 21.54 22.25 10.76
C ALA A 186 21.47 23.75 11.09
N THR A 187 20.29 24.36 10.91
CA THR A 187 20.07 25.77 11.26
C THR A 187 20.19 26.02 12.76
N LEU A 188 19.66 25.11 13.59
CA LEU A 188 19.73 25.18 15.04
C LEU A 188 21.16 24.99 15.53
N GLN A 189 21.88 24.03 14.98
CA GLN A 189 23.28 23.74 15.26
C GLN A 189 24.17 24.95 14.91
N ASP A 190 23.96 25.59 13.76
CA ASP A 190 24.71 26.79 13.37
C ASP A 190 24.45 27.98 14.31
N ARG A 191 23.20 28.17 14.75
CA ARG A 191 22.87 29.22 15.73
C ARG A 191 23.46 28.92 17.10
N LEU A 192 23.35 27.68 17.56
CA LEU A 192 23.92 27.25 18.84
C LEU A 192 25.45 27.35 18.84
N ARG A 193 26.13 27.01 17.74
CA ARG A 193 27.60 27.18 17.61
C ARG A 193 28.06 28.62 17.75
N ARG A 194 27.25 29.59 17.31
CA ARG A 194 27.56 31.02 17.46
C ARG A 194 27.33 31.53 18.89
N MET A 195 26.47 30.85 19.65
CA MET A 195 26.05 31.27 20.99
C MET A 195 26.75 30.50 22.11
N LEU A 196 27.14 29.26 21.85
CA LEU A 196 27.79 28.35 22.77
C LEU A 196 29.23 28.13 22.29
N HIS A 197 30.19 28.57 23.10
CA HIS A 197 31.61 28.34 22.89
C HIS A 197 32.03 27.06 23.65
N CYS A 198 31.40 25.94 23.31
CA CYS A 198 31.72 24.61 23.84
C CYS A 198 31.31 23.54 22.83
N ASP A 199 31.82 22.32 23.03
CA ASP A 199 31.37 21.15 22.29
C ASP A 199 29.97 20.75 22.75
N PHE A 200 29.10 20.48 21.78
CA PHE A 200 27.74 20.02 22.01
C PHE A 200 27.24 19.17 20.84
N GLU A 201 26.28 18.31 21.13
CA GLU A 201 25.47 17.61 20.13
C GLU A 201 24.00 18.02 20.34
N VAL A 202 23.24 18.14 19.25
CA VAL A 202 21.85 18.58 19.29
C VAL A 202 21.00 17.64 18.46
N GLU A 203 19.89 17.16 19.03
CA GLU A 203 18.91 16.31 18.36
C GLU A 203 17.53 16.96 18.42
N LEU A 204 16.79 16.97 17.30
CA LEU A 204 15.42 17.48 17.27
C LEU A 204 14.39 16.38 17.57
N GLU A 205 13.72 16.50 18.71
CA GLU A 205 12.58 15.65 19.08
C GLU A 205 11.26 16.41 18.92
N GLY A 206 10.67 16.32 17.71
CA GLY A 206 9.40 16.97 17.40
C GLY A 206 9.49 18.50 17.45
N ASN A 207 8.95 19.11 18.51
CA ASN A 207 8.98 20.58 18.72
C ASN A 207 9.93 21.01 19.85
N ARG A 208 10.82 20.12 20.29
CA ARG A 208 11.85 20.36 21.30
C ARG A 208 13.21 19.94 20.73
N ALA A 209 14.28 20.55 21.22
CA ALA A 209 15.63 20.16 20.90
C ALA A 209 16.35 19.67 22.15
N VAL A 210 16.94 18.48 22.07
CA VAL A 210 17.76 17.91 23.13
C VAL A 210 19.20 18.32 22.88
N LEU A 211 19.79 19.03 23.83
CA LEU A 211 21.16 19.54 23.78
C LEU A 211 22.03 18.70 24.72
N TYR A 212 22.91 17.89 24.13
CA TYR A 212 23.90 17.08 24.84
C TYR A 212 25.17 17.89 25.07
N LEU A 213 25.54 18.07 26.34
CA LEU A 213 26.69 18.87 26.76
C LEU A 213 27.62 18.08 27.68
N PRO A 214 28.94 18.37 27.66
CA PRO A 214 29.85 17.92 28.70
C PRO A 214 29.34 18.34 30.09
N GLN A 215 29.44 17.48 31.10
CA GLN A 215 28.89 17.73 32.44
C GLN A 215 29.35 19.06 33.08
N ARG A 216 30.58 19.49 32.77
CA ARG A 216 31.17 20.78 33.19
C ARG A 216 30.48 22.01 32.59
N GLU A 217 29.83 21.87 31.44
CA GLU A 217 29.19 22.95 30.69
C GLU A 217 27.70 23.12 31.02
N ILE A 218 27.04 22.08 31.54
CA ILE A 218 25.60 22.06 31.81
C ILE A 218 25.19 23.22 32.73
N ALA A 219 25.90 23.42 33.84
CA ALA A 219 25.59 24.48 34.80
C ALA A 219 25.76 25.88 34.18
N ARG A 220 26.75 26.06 33.28
CA ARG A 220 27.00 27.32 32.57
C ARG A 220 25.89 27.64 31.58
N VAL A 221 25.42 26.64 30.83
CA VAL A 221 24.37 26.79 29.81
C VAL A 221 22.98 26.98 30.41
N ILE A 222 22.65 26.23 31.48
CA ILE A 222 21.38 26.41 32.21
C ILE A 222 21.37 27.79 32.90
N GLY A 223 22.49 28.20 33.48
CA GLY A 223 22.64 29.47 34.19
C GLY A 223 21.89 29.52 35.54
N HIS A 224 22.11 30.58 36.31
CA HIS A 224 21.53 30.70 37.65
C HIS A 224 20.00 30.72 37.61
N LYS A 225 19.35 29.74 38.29
CA LYS A 225 17.89 29.53 38.27
C LYS A 225 17.30 29.32 36.86
N GLY A 226 18.06 28.76 35.91
CA GLY A 226 17.56 28.49 34.55
C GLY A 226 17.45 29.72 33.64
N LYS A 227 17.96 30.88 34.06
CA LYS A 227 17.88 32.11 33.25
C LYS A 227 18.66 32.02 31.93
N GLY A 228 19.73 31.22 31.88
CA GLY A 228 20.57 31.06 30.68
C GLY A 228 19.85 30.29 29.59
N ILE A 229 19.28 29.12 29.94
CA ILE A 229 18.52 28.31 28.99
C ILE A 229 17.27 29.03 28.49
N MET A 230 16.53 29.74 29.36
CA MET A 230 15.37 30.53 28.95
C MET A 230 15.71 31.62 27.91
N GLN A 231 16.89 32.25 28.02
CA GLN A 231 17.33 33.23 27.04
C GLN A 231 17.70 32.59 25.70
N LEU A 232 18.29 31.39 25.73
CA LEU A 232 18.58 30.61 24.52
C LEU A 232 17.28 30.19 23.83
N GLU A 233 16.32 29.63 24.57
CA GLU A 233 15.00 29.25 24.06
C GLU A 233 14.27 30.45 23.42
N LYS A 234 14.30 31.62 24.07
CA LYS A 234 13.66 32.85 23.54
C LYS A 234 14.29 33.33 22.23
N LYS A 235 15.61 33.19 22.07
CA LYS A 235 16.34 33.58 20.85
C LYS A 235 16.20 32.56 19.72
N LEU A 236 16.11 31.28 20.06
CA LEU A 236 16.01 30.18 19.10
C LEU A 236 14.56 29.89 18.69
N GLY A 237 13.59 30.26 19.54
CA GLY A 237 12.16 29.99 19.32
C GLY A 237 11.77 28.53 19.55
N VAL A 238 12.63 27.73 20.19
CA VAL A 238 12.46 26.29 20.43
C VAL A 238 12.77 25.98 21.90
N LYS A 239 12.03 25.03 22.50
CA LYS A 239 12.33 24.56 23.86
C LYS A 239 13.54 23.64 23.87
N LEU A 240 14.44 23.86 24.83
CA LEU A 240 15.68 23.11 24.97
C LEU A 240 15.61 22.18 26.18
N ASP A 241 15.92 20.90 25.98
CA ASP A 241 16.18 19.94 27.05
C ASP A 241 17.70 19.72 27.13
N VAL A 242 18.31 19.89 28.30
CA VAL A 242 19.77 19.76 28.44
C VAL A 242 20.11 18.45 29.12
N ARG A 243 20.92 17.63 28.46
CA ARG A 243 21.36 16.33 28.98
C ARG A 243 22.88 16.23 29.02
N PRO A 244 23.44 15.52 30.01
CA PRO A 244 24.85 15.17 29.97
C PRO A 244 25.13 14.25 28.78
N ARG A 245 26.23 14.55 28.08
CA ARG A 245 26.87 13.65 27.12
C ARG A 245 27.73 12.61 27.84
#